data_AF-A0A2J8A6D0-F1
#
_entry.id   AF-A0A2J8A6D0-F1
#
_cell.length_a   1.000
_cell.length_b   1.000
_cell.length_c   1.000
_cell.angle_alpha   90.00
_cell.angle_beta   90.00
_cell.angle_gamma   90.00
#
_symmetry.space_group_name_H-M   'P 1'
#
loop_
_entity.id
_entity.type
_entity.pdbx_description
1 polymer ?
#
loop_
_entity_poly.entity_id
_entity_poly.type
_entity_poly.pdbx_seq_one_letter_code
_entity_poly.pdbx_strand_id
1 'polypeptide(L)'
;PSASGGSASAPPLEGAAAAPGTALSEYVNAKQQYRLLVPADWDVKGKAGADVLFEDPARRSTSVGITVNPVKVASIAQFGGLGDVGAKLLEAERKKVPPRLYILNAAFKCDKDGCGPASAEGVQLLRRVAGTFDVTAA
;
A
#
# COMPACT_ATOMS: atom_id res chain seq x y z
N PRO A 1 -2.00 -48.75 -18.12
CA PRO A 1 -2.84 -48.41 -16.95
C PRO A 1 -1.97 -47.90 -15.79
N SER A 2 -2.10 -46.71 -15.22
CA SER A 2 -2.90 -45.52 -15.51
C SER A 2 -2.14 -44.37 -14.84
N ALA A 3 -1.99 -43.25 -15.54
CA ALA A 3 -1.60 -42.00 -14.92
C ALA A 3 -2.80 -41.44 -14.16
N SER A 4 -2.61 -40.96 -12.93
CA SER A 4 -3.59 -40.13 -12.24
C SER A 4 -2.86 -39.01 -11.50
N GLY A 5 -2.72 -37.88 -12.19
CA GLY A 5 -2.41 -36.59 -11.57
C GLY A 5 -3.65 -36.07 -10.86
N GLY A 6 -3.52 -35.79 -9.56
CA GLY A 6 -4.52 -35.08 -8.78
C GLY A 6 -4.23 -33.58 -8.85
N SER A 7 -4.98 -32.87 -9.69
CA SER A 7 -4.98 -31.42 -9.75
C SER A 7 -5.64 -30.87 -8.48
N ALA A 8 -4.84 -30.29 -7.58
CA ALA A 8 -5.35 -29.50 -6.47
C ALA A 8 -6.06 -28.26 -7.05
N SER A 9 -7.39 -28.26 -6.98
CA SER A 9 -8.18 -27.07 -7.27
C SER A 9 -7.94 -26.06 -6.16
N ALA A 10 -7.31 -24.94 -6.52
CA ALA A 10 -7.25 -23.76 -5.68
C ALA A 10 -8.68 -23.26 -5.42
N PRO A 11 -9.01 -22.80 -4.20
CA PRO A 11 -10.25 -22.08 -4.00
C PRO A 11 -10.22 -20.80 -4.84
N PRO A 12 -11.35 -20.38 -5.45
CA PRO A 12 -11.43 -19.06 -6.02
C PRO A 12 -11.18 -18.05 -4.90
N LEU A 13 -10.43 -17.00 -5.23
CA LEU A 13 -10.24 -15.82 -4.40
C LEU A 13 -11.60 -15.12 -4.32
N GLU A 14 -12.46 -15.65 -3.44
CA GLU A 14 -13.80 -15.16 -3.19
C GLU A 14 -13.67 -13.77 -2.59
N GLY A 15 -14.35 -12.81 -3.24
CA GLY A 15 -14.26 -11.39 -2.98
C GLY A 15 -14.27 -11.09 -1.48
N ALA A 16 -13.27 -10.31 -1.08
CA ALA A 16 -13.16 -9.75 0.26
C ALA A 16 -14.53 -9.23 0.70
N ALA A 17 -15.14 -9.95 1.64
CA ALA A 17 -16.44 -9.64 2.19
C ALA A 17 -16.46 -8.18 2.60
N ALA A 18 -17.24 -7.39 1.86
CA ALA A 18 -17.54 -6.01 2.17
C ALA A 18 -18.31 -5.98 3.49
N ALA A 19 -17.59 -5.74 4.58
CA ALA A 19 -18.23 -5.32 5.82
C ALA A 19 -19.00 -4.02 5.58
N PRO A 20 -20.17 -3.82 6.20
CA PRO A 20 -20.90 -2.57 6.09
C PRO A 20 -20.09 -1.47 6.80
N GLY A 21 -19.65 -0.47 6.03
CA GLY A 21 -18.84 0.64 6.54
C GLY A 21 -17.93 1.18 5.44
N THR A 22 -18.51 2.05 4.61
CA THR A 22 -17.89 2.83 3.52
C THR A 22 -17.40 2.02 2.31
N ALA A 23 -17.93 2.32 1.13
CA ALA A 23 -17.50 1.70 -0.13
C ALA A 23 -16.05 2.14 -0.45
N LEU A 24 -15.14 1.17 -0.53
CA LEU A 24 -13.76 1.42 -0.91
C LEU A 24 -13.63 1.37 -2.45
N SER A 25 -13.02 2.40 -3.03
CA SER A 25 -12.64 2.48 -4.43
C SER A 25 -11.15 2.20 -4.60
N GLU A 26 -10.80 1.53 -5.70
CA GLU A 26 -9.40 1.30 -6.04
C GLU A 26 -8.73 2.58 -6.53
N TYR A 27 -7.56 2.87 -5.98
CA TYR A 27 -6.66 3.91 -6.44
C TYR A 27 -5.37 3.26 -6.94
N VAL A 28 -5.05 3.50 -8.21
CA VAL A 28 -3.85 2.97 -8.87
C VAL A 28 -2.98 4.12 -9.34
N ASN A 29 -1.72 4.15 -8.90
CA ASN A 29 -0.74 5.08 -9.41
C ASN A 29 0.34 4.34 -10.21
N ALA A 30 0.11 4.20 -11.51
CA ALA A 30 1.04 3.51 -12.41
C ALA A 30 2.42 4.18 -12.51
N LYS A 31 2.51 5.50 -12.29
CA LYS A 31 3.80 6.24 -12.34
C LYS A 31 4.68 5.92 -11.13
N GLN A 32 4.05 5.70 -9.98
CA GLN A 32 4.72 5.37 -8.72
C GLN A 32 4.64 3.89 -8.37
N GLN A 33 3.95 3.07 -9.19
CA GLN A 33 3.89 1.63 -9.05
C GLN A 33 3.30 1.14 -7.71
N TYR A 34 2.21 1.76 -7.27
CA TYR A 34 1.44 1.28 -6.12
C TYR A 34 -0.06 1.33 -6.37
N ARG A 35 -0.79 0.53 -5.61
CA ARG A 35 -2.24 0.58 -5.51
C ARG A 35 -2.70 0.51 -4.06
N LEU A 36 -3.87 1.04 -3.78
CA LEU A 36 -4.56 0.90 -2.49
C LEU A 36 -6.06 1.07 -2.67
N LEU A 37 -6.85 0.59 -1.71
CA LEU A 37 -8.27 0.84 -1.65
C LEU A 37 -8.53 1.99 -0.67
N VAL A 38 -9.19 3.05 -1.13
CA VAL A 38 -9.55 4.23 -0.32
C VAL A 38 -11.06 4.45 -0.36
N PRO A 39 -11.67 5.06 0.67
CA PRO A 39 -13.10 5.36 0.61
C PRO A 39 -13.43 6.27 -0.58
N ALA A 40 -14.47 5.91 -1.34
CA ALA A 40 -14.85 6.64 -2.55
C ALA A 40 -15.26 8.10 -2.27
N ASP A 41 -15.72 8.37 -1.05
CA ASP A 41 -16.20 9.67 -0.60
C ASP A 41 -15.05 10.61 -0.16
N TRP A 42 -13.79 10.15 -0.16
CA TRP A 42 -12.66 10.96 0.31
C TRP A 42 -12.11 11.90 -0.76
N ASP A 43 -11.80 13.13 -0.35
CA ASP A 43 -11.18 14.14 -1.21
C ASP A 43 -9.73 13.74 -1.52
N VAL A 44 -9.38 13.63 -2.81
CA VAL A 44 -8.00 13.43 -3.26
C VAL A 44 -7.32 14.78 -3.43
N LYS A 45 -6.23 15.02 -2.71
CA LYS A 45 -5.44 16.26 -2.78
C LYS A 45 -3.96 16.00 -2.95
N GLY A 46 -3.27 16.97 -3.55
CA GLY A 46 -1.81 17.05 -3.56
C GLY A 46 -1.31 17.85 -2.36
N LYS A 47 -0.31 17.33 -1.65
CA LYS A 47 0.38 18.04 -0.57
C LYS A 47 1.89 17.99 -0.82
N ALA A 48 2.60 19.09 -0.59
CA ALA A 48 4.06 19.10 -0.69
C ALA A 48 4.67 18.03 0.24
N GLY A 49 5.50 17.15 -0.33
CA GLY A 49 6.14 16.03 0.39
C GLY A 49 5.32 14.73 0.46
N ALA A 50 4.09 14.72 -0.06
CA ALA A 50 3.32 13.51 -0.32
C ALA A 50 3.09 13.38 -1.83
N ASP A 51 3.08 12.14 -2.32
CA ASP A 51 2.66 11.83 -3.67
C ASP A 51 1.15 12.06 -3.82
N VAL A 52 0.37 11.63 -2.83
CA VAL A 52 -1.07 11.89 -2.73
C VAL A 52 -1.50 11.95 -1.26
N LEU A 53 -2.53 12.74 -0.98
CA LEU A 53 -3.20 12.82 0.31
C LEU A 53 -4.70 12.63 0.10
N PHE A 54 -5.29 11.68 0.80
CA PHE A 54 -6.73 11.51 0.88
C PHE A 54 -7.23 12.08 2.21
N GLU A 55 -8.27 12.90 2.17
CA GLU A 55 -8.89 13.49 3.35
C GLU A 55 -10.37 13.17 3.41
N ASP A 56 -10.86 12.84 4.60
CA ASP A 56 -12.29 12.69 4.83
C ASP A 56 -12.98 14.07 4.78
N PRO A 57 -13.99 14.30 3.91
CA PRO A 57 -14.69 15.57 3.83
C PRO A 57 -15.53 15.86 5.08
N ALA A 58 -16.06 14.83 5.75
CA ALA A 58 -16.80 14.96 6.99
C ALA A 58 -15.87 15.21 8.19
N ARG A 59 -14.65 14.68 8.13
CA ARG A 59 -13.64 14.84 9.19
C ARG A 59 -12.25 15.07 8.61
N ARG A 60 -11.94 16.32 8.23
CA ARG A 60 -10.62 16.76 7.71
C ARG A 60 -9.41 16.34 8.54
N SER A 61 -9.60 16.05 9.82
CA SER A 61 -8.54 15.56 10.71
C SER A 61 -8.21 14.08 10.53
N THR A 62 -8.98 13.36 9.70
CA THR A 62 -8.74 12.00 9.27
C THR A 62 -8.22 12.01 7.85
N SER A 63 -7.01 11.50 7.66
CA SER A 63 -6.36 11.51 6.36
C SER A 63 -5.41 10.34 6.17
N VAL A 64 -5.16 10.01 4.91
CA VAL A 64 -4.18 9.01 4.50
C VAL A 64 -3.27 9.64 3.44
N GLY A 65 -1.99 9.79 3.74
CA GLY A 65 -0.99 10.31 2.82
C GLY A 65 -0.03 9.22 2.39
N ILE A 66 0.31 9.18 1.10
CA ILE A 66 1.38 8.33 0.57
C ILE A 66 2.56 9.24 0.22
N THR A 67 3.74 8.91 0.73
CA THR A 67 5.00 9.53 0.33
C THR A 67 5.86 8.48 -0.35
N VAL A 68 6.36 8.80 -1.55
CA VAL A 68 7.28 7.94 -2.29
C VAL A 68 8.61 8.65 -2.41
N ASN A 69 9.67 8.05 -1.87
CA ASN A 69 11.00 8.61 -1.91
C ASN A 69 11.97 7.67 -2.64
N PRO A 70 12.69 8.13 -3.69
CA PRO A 70 13.75 7.33 -4.28
C PRO A 70 14.90 7.15 -3.29
N VAL A 71 15.32 5.90 -3.08
CA VAL A 71 16.45 5.57 -2.22
C VAL A 71 17.66 5.28 -3.09
N LYS A 72 18.79 5.93 -2.78
CA LYS A 72 20.08 5.61 -3.39
C LYS A 72 20.71 4.50 -2.55
N VAL A 73 20.85 3.30 -3.10
CA VAL A 73 21.65 2.24 -2.47
C VAL A 73 23.12 2.57 -2.74
N ALA A 74 23.84 2.97 -1.69
CA ALA A 74 25.18 3.52 -1.83
C ALA A 74 26.26 2.46 -2.12
N SER A 75 26.04 1.19 -1.76
CA SER A 75 27.03 0.14 -2.04
C SER A 75 26.49 -1.28 -1.89
N ILE A 76 27.02 -2.14 -2.75
CA ILE A 76 26.84 -3.59 -2.85
C ILE A 76 27.40 -4.37 -1.65
N ALA A 77 28.29 -3.75 -0.86
CA ALA A 77 28.96 -4.38 0.28
C ALA A 77 28.01 -4.83 1.41
N GLN A 78 26.75 -4.41 1.38
CA GLN A 78 25.73 -4.76 2.39
C GLN A 78 25.01 -6.10 2.10
N PHE A 79 25.26 -6.73 0.95
CA PHE A 79 24.47 -7.87 0.47
C PHE A 79 25.11 -9.26 0.68
N GLY A 80 26.28 -9.36 1.32
CA GLY A 80 26.96 -10.63 1.60
C GLY A 80 28.05 -10.98 0.60
N GLY A 81 28.36 -12.29 0.46
CA GLY A 81 29.51 -12.79 -0.30
C GLY A 81 29.50 -12.43 -1.80
N LEU A 82 30.67 -12.07 -2.32
CA LEU A 82 30.92 -11.50 -3.66
C LEU A 82 30.25 -12.23 -4.85
N GLY A 83 30.09 -13.55 -4.79
CA GLY A 83 29.55 -14.36 -5.89
C GLY A 83 28.04 -14.21 -6.10
N ASP A 84 27.24 -14.38 -5.03
CA ASP A 84 25.78 -14.29 -5.08
C ASP A 84 25.31 -12.85 -5.26
N VAL A 85 26.07 -11.91 -4.71
CA VAL A 85 25.82 -10.50 -4.80
C VAL A 85 26.04 -9.97 -6.21
N GLY A 86 27.04 -10.47 -6.94
CA GLY A 86 27.31 -10.07 -8.32
C GLY A 86 26.14 -10.40 -9.27
N ALA A 87 25.55 -11.59 -9.14
CA ALA A 87 24.41 -12.00 -9.95
C ALA A 87 23.15 -11.17 -9.66
N LYS A 88 22.83 -10.97 -8.37
CA LYS A 88 21.68 -10.14 -7.95
C LYS A 88 21.86 -8.66 -8.29
N LEU A 89 23.08 -8.16 -8.25
CA LEU A 89 23.42 -6.81 -8.67
C LEU A 89 23.24 -6.62 -10.18
N LEU A 90 23.73 -7.56 -10.99
CA LEU A 90 23.56 -7.52 -12.45
C LEU A 90 22.08 -7.56 -12.86
N GLU A 91 21.27 -8.33 -12.13
CA GLU A 91 19.81 -8.33 -12.33
C GLU A 91 19.16 -7.01 -11.89
N ALA A 92 19.59 -6.44 -10.76
CA ALA A 92 19.13 -5.15 -10.27
C ALA A 92 19.54 -3.98 -11.18
N GLU A 93 20.77 -3.98 -11.71
CA GLU A 93 21.25 -2.99 -12.67
C GLU A 93 20.55 -3.12 -14.02
N ARG A 94 20.26 -4.34 -14.49
CA ARG A 94 19.46 -4.57 -15.70
C ARG A 94 18.06 -3.97 -15.60
N LYS A 95 17.49 -3.93 -14.38
CA LYS A 95 16.17 -3.35 -14.14
C LYS A 95 16.16 -1.81 -14.07
N LYS A 96 17.29 -1.10 -13.97
CA LYS A 96 17.43 0.38 -14.03
C LYS A 96 16.42 1.23 -13.22
N VAL A 97 15.62 0.64 -12.33
CA VAL A 97 14.68 1.37 -11.48
C VAL A 97 15.29 1.46 -10.08
N PRO A 98 15.59 2.67 -9.58
CA PRO A 98 16.08 2.83 -8.22
C PRO A 98 15.02 2.33 -7.23
N PRO A 99 15.42 1.67 -6.14
CA PRO A 99 14.46 1.25 -5.12
C PRO A 99 13.74 2.46 -4.56
N ARG A 100 12.43 2.31 -4.33
CA ARG A 100 11.56 3.35 -3.78
C ARG A 100 11.12 2.95 -2.38
N LEU A 101 11.19 3.89 -1.46
CA LEU A 101 10.59 3.76 -0.13
C LEU A 101 9.18 4.35 -0.19
N TYR A 102 8.19 3.53 0.14
CA TYR A 102 6.79 3.93 0.26
C TYR A 102 6.44 4.09 1.73
N ILE A 103 5.90 5.24 2.09
CA ILE A 103 5.42 5.53 3.44
C ILE A 103 3.94 5.86 3.34
N LEU A 104 3.10 5.03 3.96
CA LEU A 104 1.67 5.27 4.14
C LEU A 104 1.45 5.88 5.53
N ASN A 105 1.06 7.15 5.56
CA ASN A 105 0.75 7.88 6.79
C ASN A 105 -0.76 7.95 6.97
N ALA A 106 -1.32 7.19 7.90
CA ALA A 106 -2.71 7.28 8.31
C ALA A 106 -2.81 8.12 9.60
N ALA A 107 -3.64 9.15 9.58
CA ALA A 107 -3.89 10.02 10.71
C ALA A 107 -5.36 9.97 11.10
N PHE A 108 -5.62 9.85 12.39
CA PHE A 108 -6.92 10.05 13.00
C PHE A 108 -6.77 10.97 14.20
N LYS A 109 -7.62 11.98 14.31
CA LYS A 109 -7.65 12.87 15.47
C LYS A 109 -9.01 12.76 16.16
N CYS A 110 -8.96 12.47 17.46
CA CYS A 110 -10.14 12.54 18.31
C CYS A 110 -10.56 14.00 18.53
N ASP A 111 -11.85 14.18 18.80
CA ASP A 111 -12.39 15.49 19.13
C ASP A 111 -11.93 15.95 20.50
N LYS A 112 -12.22 17.21 20.83
CA LYS A 112 -11.87 17.81 22.12
C LYS A 112 -12.46 17.04 23.30
N ASP A 113 -13.63 16.43 23.11
CA ASP A 113 -14.37 15.68 24.13
C ASP A 113 -13.92 14.20 24.24
N GLY A 114 -12.88 13.82 23.49
CA GLY A 114 -12.28 12.49 23.53
C GLY A 114 -12.61 11.59 22.34
N CYS A 115 -12.15 10.34 22.42
CA CYS A 115 -12.34 9.32 21.39
C CYS A 115 -13.62 8.52 21.67
N GLY A 116 -14.77 8.97 21.15
CA GLY A 116 -16.03 8.24 21.23
C GLY A 116 -16.06 6.96 20.36
N PRO A 117 -17.15 6.19 20.33
CA PRO A 117 -17.25 4.95 19.55
C PRO A 117 -16.97 5.13 18.04
N ALA A 118 -17.33 6.28 17.46
CA ALA A 118 -17.00 6.62 16.07
C ALA A 118 -15.49 6.66 15.77
N SER A 119 -14.65 6.87 16.80
CA SER A 119 -13.20 6.80 16.64
C SER A 119 -12.70 5.38 16.39
N ALA A 120 -13.35 4.37 16.98
CA ALA A 120 -13.00 2.99 16.74
C ALA A 120 -13.30 2.62 15.29
N GLU A 121 -14.45 3.06 14.76
CA GLU A 121 -14.81 2.84 13.36
C GLU A 121 -13.84 3.52 12.39
N GLY A 122 -13.50 4.80 12.64
CA GLY A 122 -12.51 5.53 11.83
C GLY A 122 -11.13 4.87 11.84
N VAL A 123 -10.66 4.40 13.00
CA VAL A 123 -9.37 3.68 13.10
C VAL A 123 -9.43 2.32 12.42
N GLN A 124 -10.53 1.59 12.50
CA GLN A 124 -10.70 0.32 11.78
C GLN A 124 -10.73 0.51 10.27
N LEU A 125 -11.37 1.58 9.79
CA LEU A 125 -11.35 1.97 8.39
C LEU A 125 -9.91 2.24 7.92
N LEU A 126 -9.16 3.04 8.67
CA LEU A 126 -7.76 3.33 8.35
C LEU A 126 -6.88 2.07 8.31
N ARG A 127 -7.09 1.13 9.24
CA ARG A 127 -6.40 -0.16 9.22
C ARG A 127 -6.75 -0.99 7.99
N ARG A 128 -8.02 -0.98 7.57
CA ARG A 128 -8.46 -1.68 6.37
C ARG A 128 -7.82 -1.08 5.12
N VAL A 129 -7.83 0.25 4.99
CA VAL A 129 -7.14 0.97 3.90
C VAL A 129 -5.66 0.59 3.89
N ALA A 130 -4.98 0.66 5.03
CA ALA A 130 -3.57 0.30 5.13
C ALA A 130 -3.28 -1.16 4.75
N GLY A 131 -4.16 -2.09 5.12
CA GLY A 131 -4.03 -3.51 4.76
C GLY A 131 -4.22 -3.80 3.27
N THR A 132 -4.67 -2.83 2.48
CA THR A 132 -4.86 -2.98 1.02
C THR A 132 -3.74 -2.36 0.20
N PHE A 133 -2.79 -1.69 0.85
CA PHE A 133 -1.66 -1.07 0.15
C PHE A 133 -0.74 -2.15 -0.43
N ASP A 134 -0.52 -2.08 -1.74
CA ASP A 134 0.32 -3.02 -2.46
C ASP A 134 1.24 -2.30 -3.46
N VAL A 135 2.49 -2.75 -3.53
CA VAL A 135 3.47 -2.25 -4.51
C VAL A 135 3.37 -3.12 -5.74
N THR A 136 2.89 -2.54 -6.84
CA THR A 136 2.73 -3.27 -8.10
C THR A 136 4.10 -3.35 -8.79
N ALA A 137 4.73 -4.52 -8.79
CA ALA A 137 5.93 -4.74 -9.58
C ALA A 137 5.63 -4.50 -11.07
N ALA A 138 6.50 -3.74 -11.75
CA ALA A 138 6.54 -3.72 -13.23
C ALA A 138 7.37 -4.89 -13.75
#